data_AF-G7ESM4-F1
#
_entry.id   AF-G7ESM4-F1
#
_cell.length_a   1.000
_cell.length_b   1.000
_cell.length_c   1.000
_cell.angle_alpha   90.00
_cell.angle_beta   90.00
_cell.angle_gamma   90.00
#
_symmetry.space_group_name_H-M   'P 1'
#
loop_
_entity.id
_entity.type
_entity.pdbx_description
1 polymer ?
#
loop_
_entity_poly.entity_id
_entity_poly.type
_entity_poly.pdbx_seq_one_letter_code
_entity_poly.pdbx_strand_id
1 'polypeptide(L)'
;MFSINYSIALKAIGENSAAKKVLDTKDWTATTYDFRLAYAVICDDFEEAGNLMCRIGKEGDLVSEMAYHDWPLFRDFRESTEFFENYEKVFGYKYSSKLNSIVDKKDSEISELAVVNES
;
A
#
# COMPACT_ATOMS: atom_id res chain seq x y z
N MET A 1 13.89 6.83 1.99
CA MET A 1 12.62 7.49 1.63
C MET A 1 12.60 8.06 0.22
N PHE A 2 13.44 9.05 -0.14
CA PHE A 2 13.41 9.67 -1.49
C PHE A 2 13.56 8.67 -2.66
N SER A 3 14.40 7.65 -2.52
CA SER A 3 14.55 6.59 -3.54
C SER A 3 13.26 5.80 -3.77
N ILE A 4 12.44 5.56 -2.73
CA ILE A 4 11.17 4.84 -2.86
C ILE A 4 10.14 5.71 -3.55
N ASN A 5 9.96 6.96 -3.11
CA ASN A 5 8.99 7.87 -3.73
C ASN A 5 9.31 8.11 -5.21
N TYR A 6 10.61 8.22 -5.55
CA TYR A 6 11.03 8.32 -6.95
C TYR A 6 10.77 7.03 -7.74
N SER A 7 11.07 5.86 -7.18
CA SER A 7 10.77 4.58 -7.82
C SER A 7 9.26 4.34 -8.01
N ILE A 8 8.41 4.79 -7.08
CA ILE A 8 6.95 4.77 -7.25
C ILE A 8 6.54 5.62 -8.45
N ALA A 9 7.10 6.83 -8.59
CA ALA A 9 6.80 7.70 -9.72
C ALA A 9 7.24 7.09 -11.06
N LEU A 10 8.42 6.45 -11.11
CA LEU A 10 8.92 5.74 -12.29
C LEU A 10 8.00 4.56 -12.66
N LYS A 11 7.60 3.75 -11.68
CA LYS A 11 6.66 2.64 -11.89
C LYS A 11 5.31 3.15 -12.41
N ALA A 12 4.81 4.26 -11.87
CA ALA A 12 3.54 4.86 -12.30
C ALA A 12 3.51 5.32 -13.77
N ILE A 13 4.68 5.56 -14.39
CA ILE A 13 4.81 5.91 -15.81
C ILE A 13 5.27 4.73 -16.69
N GLY A 14 5.31 3.51 -16.14
CA GLY A 14 5.71 2.29 -16.86
C GLY A 14 7.21 2.02 -16.91
N GLU A 15 8.03 2.83 -16.23
CA GLU A 15 9.50 2.72 -16.22
C GLU A 15 9.98 1.71 -15.15
N ASN A 16 9.47 0.48 -15.19
CA ASN A 16 9.67 -0.54 -14.15
C ASN A 16 11.15 -0.91 -13.97
N SER A 17 11.91 -1.04 -15.07
CA SER A 17 13.34 -1.34 -15.02
C SER A 17 14.13 -0.20 -14.35
N ALA A 18 13.77 1.06 -14.63
CA ALA A 18 14.39 2.21 -13.99
C ALA A 18 14.03 2.29 -12.50
N ALA A 19 12.76 2.04 -12.16
CA ALA A 19 12.30 1.98 -10.77
C ALA A 19 13.10 0.96 -9.95
N LYS A 20 13.30 -0.25 -10.49
CA LYS A 20 14.11 -1.29 -9.86
C LYS A 20 15.58 -0.87 -9.75
N LYS A 21 16.17 -0.34 -10.82
CA LYS A 21 17.58 0.09 -10.83
C LYS A 21 17.88 1.15 -9.76
N VAL A 22 16.96 2.08 -9.52
CA VAL A 22 17.08 3.06 -8.44
C VAL A 22 17.13 2.38 -7.08
N LEU A 23 16.30 1.35 -6.86
CA LEU A 23 16.27 0.63 -5.60
C LEU A 23 17.51 -0.27 -5.42
N ASP A 24 17.97 -0.95 -6.46
CA ASP A 24 19.12 -1.86 -6.42
C ASP A 24 20.44 -1.16 -6.00
N THR A 25 20.47 0.17 -5.96
CA THR A 25 21.61 0.95 -5.43
C THR A 25 21.80 0.83 -3.92
N LYS A 26 20.85 0.21 -3.21
CA LYS A 26 20.86 0.07 -1.75
C LYS A 26 20.60 -1.37 -1.33
N ASP A 27 21.20 -1.74 -0.20
CA ASP A 27 20.86 -2.99 0.48
C ASP A 27 19.61 -2.77 1.35
N TRP A 28 18.51 -3.42 0.96
CA TRP A 28 17.24 -3.37 1.68
C TRP A 28 17.10 -4.47 2.73
N THR A 29 17.98 -5.47 2.73
CA THR A 29 17.90 -6.61 3.66
C THR A 29 18.13 -6.19 5.11
N ALA A 30 18.89 -5.11 5.34
CA ALA A 30 19.15 -4.49 6.64
C ALA A 30 18.11 -3.44 7.06
N THR A 31 17.01 -3.29 6.32
CA THR A 31 15.98 -2.26 6.60
C THR A 31 14.74 -2.86 7.28
N THR A 32 13.88 -1.99 7.81
CA THR A 32 12.59 -2.41 8.41
C THR A 32 11.74 -3.20 7.42
N TYR A 33 10.84 -4.03 7.93
CA TYR A 33 9.96 -4.82 7.06
C TYR A 33 9.12 -3.95 6.12
N ASP A 34 8.75 -2.73 6.53
CA ASP A 34 8.04 -1.74 5.72
C ASP A 34 8.82 -1.36 4.45
N PHE A 35 10.14 -1.14 4.56
CA PHE A 35 10.97 -0.80 3.41
C PHE A 35 11.20 -1.99 2.49
N ARG A 36 11.35 -3.19 3.07
CA ARG A 36 11.42 -4.43 2.31
C ARG A 36 10.11 -4.68 1.55
N LEU A 37 8.97 -4.39 2.17
CA LEU A 37 7.65 -4.51 1.54
C LEU A 37 7.56 -3.56 0.34
N ALA A 38 7.98 -2.31 0.50
CA ALA A 38 8.00 -1.35 -0.59
C ALA A 38 8.88 -1.82 -1.76
N TYR A 39 10.05 -2.39 -1.46
CA TYR A 39 10.93 -2.97 -2.48
C TYR A 39 10.25 -4.12 -3.24
N ALA A 40 9.68 -5.09 -2.51
CA ALA A 40 9.00 -6.24 -3.11
C ALA A 40 7.84 -5.80 -4.02
N VAL A 41 7.02 -4.87 -3.56
CA VAL A 41 5.90 -4.29 -4.32
C VAL A 41 6.37 -3.57 -5.59
N ILE A 42 7.45 -2.78 -5.51
CA ILE A 42 7.98 -2.08 -6.68
C ILE A 42 8.55 -3.06 -7.71
N CYS A 43 9.15 -4.16 -7.24
CA CYS A 43 9.73 -5.20 -8.09
C CYS A 43 8.74 -6.26 -8.58
N ASP A 44 7.44 -6.10 -8.31
CA ASP A 44 6.38 -7.06 -8.66
C ASP A 44 6.56 -8.45 -8.02
N ASP A 45 7.31 -8.53 -6.92
CA ASP A 45 7.43 -9.74 -6.09
C ASP A 45 6.27 -9.78 -5.08
N PHE A 46 5.07 -10.07 -5.60
CA PHE A 46 3.85 -10.05 -4.79
C PHE A 46 3.77 -11.19 -3.77
N GLU A 47 4.46 -12.30 -4.02
CA GLU A 47 4.59 -13.39 -3.04
C GLU A 47 5.35 -12.89 -1.80
N GLU A 48 6.54 -12.31 -1.97
CA GLU A 48 7.30 -11.76 -0.84
C GLU A 48 6.59 -10.54 -0.22
N ALA A 49 5.93 -9.70 -1.01
CA ALA A 49 5.12 -8.60 -0.48
C ALA A 49 4.00 -9.10 0.45
N GLY A 50 3.30 -10.17 0.07
CA GLY A 50 2.29 -10.81 0.92
C GLY A 50 2.86 -11.39 2.21
N ASN A 51 4.02 -12.06 2.12
CA ASN A 51 4.73 -12.57 3.30
C ASN A 51 5.16 -11.44 4.25
N LEU A 52 5.68 -10.35 3.71
CA LEU A 52 6.09 -9.18 4.50
C LEU A 52 4.91 -8.48 5.14
N MET A 53 3.77 -8.34 4.44
CA MET A 53 2.52 -7.84 5.02
C MET A 53 2.12 -8.67 6.25
N CYS A 54 2.15 -10.01 6.16
CA CYS A 54 1.86 -10.88 7.29
C CYS A 54 2.85 -10.69 8.46
N ARG A 55 4.14 -10.49 8.17
CA ARG A 55 5.17 -10.27 9.19
C ARG A 55 5.04 -8.91 9.90
N ILE A 56 4.67 -7.87 9.16
CA ILE A 56 4.38 -6.54 9.72
C ILE A 56 3.14 -6.62 10.61
N GLY A 57 2.10 -7.35 10.17
CA GLY A 57 0.86 -7.46 10.89
C GLY A 57 0.00 -6.20 10.77
N LYS A 58 -0.76 -5.87 11.82
CA LYS A 58 -1.76 -4.79 11.77
C LYS A 58 -1.15 -3.38 11.82
N GLU A 59 0.05 -3.26 12.36
CA GLU A 59 0.72 -1.98 12.59
C GLU A 59 2.22 -2.15 12.41
N GLY A 60 2.75 -1.58 11.32
CA GLY A 60 4.18 -1.43 11.08
C GLY A 60 4.70 -0.07 11.51
N ASP A 61 6.01 0.13 11.33
CA ASP A 61 6.66 1.40 11.67
C ASP A 61 6.22 2.55 10.75
N LEU A 62 5.90 2.22 9.49
CA LEU A 62 5.52 3.17 8.44
C LEU A 62 4.22 2.79 7.73
N VAL A 63 3.88 1.51 7.72
CA VAL A 63 2.73 0.94 7.02
C VAL A 63 1.65 0.59 8.03
N SER A 64 0.61 1.42 8.07
CA SER A 64 -0.66 1.12 8.76
C SER A 64 -1.68 0.51 7.81
N GLU A 65 -2.81 0.03 8.33
CA GLU A 65 -3.91 -0.47 7.49
C GLU A 65 -4.30 0.52 6.38
N MET A 66 -4.47 1.80 6.72
CA MET A 66 -4.87 2.86 5.79
C MET A 66 -3.86 3.05 4.65
N ALA A 67 -2.56 2.83 4.91
CA ALA A 67 -1.54 2.95 3.89
C ALA A 67 -1.78 1.98 2.72
N TYR A 68 -2.30 0.76 2.98
CA TYR A 68 -2.68 -0.17 1.94
C TYR A 68 -3.80 0.35 1.03
N HIS A 69 -4.72 1.18 1.55
CA HIS A 69 -5.85 1.75 0.79
C HIS A 69 -5.47 3.01 0.01
N ASP A 70 -4.60 3.85 0.56
CA ASP A 70 -4.41 5.20 -0.01
C ASP A 70 -3.05 5.41 -0.66
N TRP A 71 -2.02 4.64 -0.28
CA TRP A 71 -0.67 4.87 -0.79
C TRP A 71 -0.53 4.35 -2.24
N PRO A 72 -0.14 5.20 -3.22
CA PRO A 72 0.14 4.77 -4.60
C PRO A 72 1.08 3.56 -4.75
N LEU A 73 1.95 3.31 -3.78
CA LEU A 73 2.85 2.16 -3.74
C LEU A 73 2.09 0.85 -4.00
N PHE A 74 0.93 0.67 -3.37
CA PHE A 74 0.17 -0.58 -3.39
C PHE A 74 -0.86 -0.66 -4.51
N ARG A 75 -0.83 0.24 -5.51
CA ARG A 75 -1.82 0.25 -6.60
C ARG A 75 -1.93 -1.12 -7.28
N ASP A 76 -0.81 -1.61 -7.81
CA ASP A 76 -0.80 -2.85 -8.58
C ASP A 76 -0.88 -4.08 -7.67
N PHE A 77 -0.25 -4.00 -6.49
CA PHE A 77 -0.30 -5.08 -5.49
C PHE A 77 -1.73 -5.37 -5.04
N ARG A 78 -2.58 -4.35 -4.90
CA ARG A 78 -3.99 -4.52 -4.53
C ARG A 78 -4.85 -5.25 -5.56
N GLU A 79 -4.35 -5.44 -6.77
CA GLU A 79 -5.02 -6.22 -7.81
C GLU A 79 -4.60 -7.71 -7.78
N SER A 80 -3.59 -8.04 -6.97
CA SER A 80 -3.06 -9.40 -6.85
C SER A 80 -3.86 -10.28 -5.88
N THR A 81 -3.84 -11.60 -6.14
CA THR A 81 -4.41 -12.61 -5.25
C THR A 81 -3.72 -12.65 -3.89
N GLU A 82 -2.40 -12.48 -3.90
CA GLU A 82 -1.50 -12.48 -2.75
C GLU A 82 -1.87 -11.37 -1.78
N PHE A 83 -2.25 -10.19 -2.28
CA PHE A 83 -2.73 -9.11 -1.44
C PHE A 83 -4.02 -9.50 -0.72
N PHE A 84 -5.05 -9.96 -1.43
CA PHE A 84 -6.34 -10.26 -0.81
C PHE A 84 -6.24 -11.35 0.27
N GLU A 85 -5.50 -12.42 -0.02
CA GLU A 85 -5.32 -13.52 0.92
C GLU A 85 -4.58 -13.08 2.18
N ASN A 86 -3.48 -12.33 2.03
CA ASN A 86 -2.67 -11.92 3.18
C ASN A 86 -3.31 -10.77 3.95
N TYR A 87 -4.03 -9.87 3.28
CA TYR A 87 -4.81 -8.82 3.95
C TYR A 87 -5.86 -9.42 4.87
N GLU A 88 -6.63 -10.40 4.37
CA GLU A 88 -7.66 -11.08 5.18
C GLU A 88 -7.05 -11.82 6.37
N LYS A 89 -5.89 -12.47 6.19
CA LYS A 89 -5.14 -13.12 7.30
C LYS A 89 -4.72 -12.12 8.38
N VAL A 90 -4.26 -10.92 8.00
CA VAL A 90 -3.76 -9.90 8.94
C VAL A 90 -4.88 -9.18 9.67
N PHE A 91 -5.91 -8.72 8.93
CA PHE A 91 -6.95 -7.86 9.48
C PHE A 91 -8.20 -8.62 9.94
N GLY A 92 -8.38 -9.86 9.48
CA GLY A 92 -9.52 -10.72 9.84
C GLY A 92 -10.80 -10.41 9.07
N TYR A 93 -10.71 -9.62 8.00
CA TYR A 93 -11.82 -9.32 7.11
C TYR A 93 -11.32 -9.02 5.69
N LYS A 94 -12.23 -9.14 4.72
CA LYS A 94 -11.95 -8.86 3.31
C LYS A 94 -11.67 -7.39 3.09
N TYR A 95 -10.68 -7.12 2.22
CA TYR A 95 -10.36 -5.77 1.77
C TYR A 95 -11.59 -5.02 1.20
N SER A 96 -12.43 -5.70 0.42
CA SER A 96 -13.66 -5.12 -0.14
C SER A 96 -14.67 -4.68 0.92
N SER A 97 -14.78 -5.40 2.04
CA SER A 97 -15.66 -5.00 3.15
C SER A 97 -15.19 -3.68 3.77
N LYS A 98 -13.87 -3.50 3.89
CA LYS A 98 -13.28 -2.26 4.41
C LYS A 98 -13.48 -1.10 3.42
N LEU A 99 -13.29 -1.33 2.13
CA LEU A 99 -13.52 -0.30 1.10
C LEU A 99 -14.94 0.27 1.16
N ASN A 100 -15.96 -0.59 1.25
CA ASN A 100 -17.35 -0.12 1.38
C ASN A 100 -17.52 0.79 2.60
N SER A 101 -16.95 0.40 3.76
CA SER A 101 -17.02 1.23 4.97
C SER A 101 -16.29 2.58 4.85
N ILE A 102 -15.25 2.68 4.01
CA ILE A 102 -14.53 3.92 3.76
C ILE A 102 -15.36 4.83 2.85
N VAL A 103 -15.99 4.26 1.82
CA VAL A 103 -16.89 4.98 0.90
C VAL A 103 -18.08 5.55 1.68
N ASP A 104 -18.76 4.73 2.49
CA ASP A 104 -19.92 5.15 3.29
C ASP A 104 -19.58 6.32 4.22
N LYS A 105 -18.41 6.28 4.88
CA LYS A 105 -17.94 7.36 5.76
C LYS A 105 -17.66 8.64 4.97
N LYS A 106 -17.01 8.53 3.82
CA LYS A 106 -16.67 9.70 2.99
C LYS A 106 -17.92 10.40 2.47
N ASP A 107 -18.94 9.64 2.09
CA ASP A 107 -20.24 10.20 1.67
C ASP A 107 -20.93 10.93 2.84
N SER A 108 -20.87 10.38 4.05
CA SER A 108 -21.44 11.04 5.24
C SER A 108 -20.72 12.35 5.58
N GLU A 109 -19.39 12.39 5.55
CA GLU A 109 -18.61 13.60 5.82
C GLU A 109 -18.86 14.69 4.77
N ILE A 110 -18.96 14.33 3.49
CA ILE A 110 -19.28 15.28 2.41
C ILE A 110 -20.69 15.86 2.62
N SER A 111 -21.66 15.04 3.03
CA SER A 111 -23.03 15.51 3.29
C SER A 111 -23.11 16.48 4.47
N GLU A 112 -22.36 16.23 5.55
CA GLU A 112 -22.30 17.13 6.71
C GLU A 112 -21.64 18.48 6.36
N LEU A 113 -20.56 18.46 5.58
CA LEU A 113 -19.88 19.68 5.12
C LEU A 113 -20.74 20.54 4.17
N ALA A 114 -21.58 19.90 3.34
CA ALA A 114 -22.51 20.62 2.47
C ALA A 114 -23.58 21.37 3.28
N VAL A 115 -24.10 20.77 4.36
CA VAL A 115 -25.10 21.40 5.24
C VAL A 115 -24.51 22.59 6.00
N VAL A 116 -23.23 22.53 6.39
CA VAL A 116 -22.55 23.61 7.13
C VAL A 116 -22.24 24.82 6.26
N ASN A 117 -21.97 24.64 4.97
CA ASN A 117 -21.64 25.76 4.05
C ASN A 117 -22.88 26.47 3.46
N GLU A 118 -24.08 25.92 3.67
CA GLU A 118 -25.36 26.52 3.25
C GLU A 118 -26.06 27.33 4.36
N SER A 119 -25.41 27.52 5.52
CA SER A 119 -25.91 28.29 6.69
C SER A 119 -25.08 29.55 6.94
#